data_AF-A0A5A7VB43-F1
#
_entry.id   AF-A0A5A7VB43-F1
#
_cell.length_a   1.000
_cell.length_b   1.000
_cell.length_c   1.000
_cell.angle_alpha   90.00
_cell.angle_beta   90.00
_cell.angle_gamma   90.00
#
_symmetry.space_group_name_H-M   'P 1'
#
loop_
_entity.id
_entity.type
_entity.pdbx_description
1 polymer ?
#
loop_
_entity_poly.entity_id
_entity_poly.type
_entity_poly.pdbx_seq_one_letter_code
_entity_poly.pdbx_strand_id
1 'polypeptide(L)'
;MSPDDLMETRTARVSERRNVSSGSKRKRPGHATDSGDIVRTAIEYGNEQLHRIAEWPILQRQDATQTRQEIVRHLEAIPELTLMDRCRLMRILMRNVDDMKAFLEVPDHMKYPYCTLILQENQ
;
A
#
# COMPACT_ATOMS: atom_id res chain seq x y z
N MET A 1 -18.17 16.60 -104.94
CA MET A 1 -19.29 15.92 -104.25
C MET A 1 -18.75 14.65 -103.62
N SER A 2 -19.07 14.15 -102.43
CA SER A 2 -19.56 14.61 -101.12
C SER A 2 -19.40 13.35 -100.21
N PRO A 3 -18.99 13.43 -98.93
CA PRO A 3 -18.67 12.28 -98.08
C PRO A 3 -19.86 11.85 -97.19
N ASP A 4 -19.97 10.55 -96.91
CA ASP A 4 -20.78 9.89 -95.86
C ASP A 4 -20.15 8.48 -95.67
N ASP A 5 -20.02 7.83 -94.51
CA ASP A 5 -20.74 8.03 -93.25
C ASP A 5 -19.96 7.42 -92.05
N LEU A 6 -19.92 8.22 -90.99
CA LEU A 6 -20.00 7.95 -89.54
C LEU A 6 -19.52 6.61 -88.89
N MET A 7 -18.43 6.73 -88.12
CA MET A 7 -18.29 6.46 -86.67
C MET A 7 -19.06 5.29 -86.02
N GLU A 8 -18.33 4.31 -85.43
CA GLU A 8 -18.59 3.96 -84.01
C GLU A 8 -17.43 3.20 -83.31
N THR A 9 -17.08 3.76 -82.15
CA THR A 9 -16.14 3.34 -81.12
C THR A 9 -16.53 2.06 -80.38
N ARG A 10 -15.55 1.17 -80.07
CA ARG A 10 -15.37 0.64 -78.69
C ARG A 10 -14.10 -0.19 -78.50
N THR A 11 -13.12 0.42 -77.84
CA THR A 11 -12.00 -0.21 -77.15
C THR A 11 -12.45 -0.68 -75.76
N ALA A 12 -12.45 -1.98 -75.51
CA ALA A 12 -12.39 -2.62 -74.18
C ALA A 12 -12.16 -4.12 -74.43
N ARG A 13 -11.17 -4.82 -73.87
CA ARG A 13 -10.99 -5.03 -72.43
C ARG A 13 -9.56 -5.52 -72.17
N VAL A 14 -8.78 -4.77 -71.40
CA VAL A 14 -7.63 -5.28 -70.65
C VAL A 14 -8.20 -5.96 -69.41
N SER A 15 -8.13 -7.29 -69.31
CA SER A 15 -8.45 -7.97 -68.05
C SER A 15 -7.19 -8.06 -67.20
N GLU A 16 -7.20 -7.27 -66.15
CA GLU A 16 -6.17 -7.02 -65.16
C GLU A 16 -5.83 -8.28 -64.34
N ARG A 17 -4.56 -8.70 -64.35
CA ARG A 17 -3.98 -9.62 -63.37
C ARG A 17 -4.14 -9.03 -61.98
N ARG A 18 -4.88 -9.67 -61.06
CA ARG A 18 -4.63 -9.56 -59.62
C ARG A 18 -4.93 -10.85 -58.88
N ASN A 19 -3.84 -11.54 -58.55
CA ASN A 19 -3.81 -12.62 -57.56
C ASN A 19 -3.70 -11.91 -56.21
N VAL A 20 -4.75 -11.94 -55.37
CA VAL A 20 -4.62 -11.50 -53.97
C VAL A 20 -5.32 -12.53 -53.10
N SER A 21 -4.52 -13.40 -52.48
CA SER A 21 -4.99 -14.30 -51.43
C SER A 21 -5.36 -13.46 -50.19
N SER A 22 -6.64 -13.35 -49.89
CA SER A 22 -7.12 -12.87 -48.59
C SER A 22 -7.04 -14.01 -47.58
N GLY A 23 -5.82 -14.35 -47.16
CA GLY A 23 -5.59 -15.24 -46.03
C GLY A 23 -6.08 -14.57 -44.74
N SER A 24 -7.29 -14.92 -44.30
CA SER A 24 -7.83 -14.52 -43.00
C SER A 24 -6.94 -15.10 -41.90
N LYS A 25 -6.04 -14.27 -41.34
CA LYS A 25 -5.24 -14.63 -40.17
C LYS A 25 -6.17 -14.66 -38.96
N ARG A 26 -6.61 -15.85 -38.58
CA ARG A 26 -7.22 -16.09 -37.26
C ARG A 26 -6.19 -15.77 -36.18
N LYS A 27 -6.46 -14.78 -35.33
CA LYS A 27 -5.69 -14.55 -34.10
C LYS A 27 -5.93 -15.76 -33.19
N ARG A 28 -4.85 -16.39 -32.73
CA ARG A 28 -4.90 -17.45 -31.71
C ARG A 28 -5.55 -16.88 -30.44
N PRO A 29 -6.44 -17.62 -29.76
CA PRO A 29 -6.90 -17.25 -28.43
C PRO A 29 -5.74 -17.48 -27.45
N GLY A 30 -4.84 -16.51 -27.35
CA GLY A 30 -4.05 -16.35 -26.14
C GLY A 30 -4.97 -15.83 -25.05
N HIS A 31 -4.72 -16.20 -23.79
CA HIS A 31 -5.40 -15.63 -22.62
C HIS A 31 -5.20 -14.10 -22.62
N ALA A 32 -6.07 -13.39 -23.32
CA ALA A 32 -6.17 -11.95 -23.22
C ALA A 32 -6.85 -11.69 -21.88
N THR A 33 -6.07 -11.41 -20.84
CA THR A 33 -6.61 -10.84 -19.60
C THR A 33 -7.45 -9.64 -20.02
N ASP A 34 -8.75 -9.66 -19.69
CA ASP A 34 -9.64 -8.59 -20.08
C ASP A 34 -9.10 -7.28 -19.51
N SER A 35 -9.04 -6.24 -20.35
CA SER A 35 -8.66 -4.90 -19.90
C SER A 35 -9.53 -4.43 -18.73
N GLY A 36 -10.81 -4.86 -18.69
CA GLY A 36 -11.70 -4.64 -17.57
C GLY A 36 -11.23 -5.32 -16.28
N ASP A 37 -10.74 -6.56 -16.36
CA ASP A 37 -10.17 -7.28 -15.22
C ASP A 37 -8.89 -6.59 -14.70
N ILE A 38 -8.02 -6.12 -15.58
CA ILE A 38 -6.79 -5.38 -15.20
C ILE A 38 -7.15 -4.09 -14.44
N VAL A 39 -8.11 -3.32 -14.96
CA VAL A 39 -8.57 -2.08 -14.32
C VAL A 39 -9.24 -2.37 -12.97
N ARG A 40 -10.07 -3.42 -12.90
CA ARG A 40 -10.72 -3.84 -11.65
C ARG A 40 -9.69 -4.18 -10.58
N THR A 41 -8.72 -5.03 -10.89
CA THR A 41 -7.66 -5.41 -9.94
C THR A 41 -6.82 -4.20 -9.50
N ALA A 42 -6.54 -3.26 -10.41
CA ALA A 42 -5.81 -2.04 -10.05
C ALA A 42 -6.60 -1.14 -9.07
N ILE A 43 -7.92 -1.02 -9.27
CA ILE A 43 -8.81 -0.26 -8.37
C ILE A 43 -8.90 -0.95 -7.01
N GLU A 44 -9.09 -2.27 -6.98
CA GLU A 44 -9.14 -3.05 -5.74
C GLU A 44 -7.85 -2.88 -4.94
N TYR A 45 -6.70 -3.05 -5.58
CA TYR A 45 -5.40 -2.80 -4.96
C TYR A 45 -5.27 -1.36 -4.45
N GLY A 46 -5.67 -0.37 -5.25
CA GLY A 46 -5.66 1.04 -4.84
C GLY A 46 -6.51 1.31 -3.60
N ASN A 47 -7.71 0.72 -3.54
CA ASN A 47 -8.62 0.84 -2.41
C ASN A 47 -8.04 0.18 -1.14
N GLU A 48 -7.39 -0.98 -1.26
CA GLU A 48 -6.71 -1.62 -0.13
C GLU A 48 -5.57 -0.75 0.44
N GLN A 49 -4.77 -0.12 -0.43
CA GLN A 49 -3.72 0.79 0.02
C GLN A 49 -4.30 2.02 0.72
N LEU A 50 -5.37 2.61 0.16
CA LEU A 50 -6.05 3.74 0.78
C LEU A 50 -6.68 3.38 2.12
N HIS A 51 -7.23 2.17 2.25
CA HIS A 51 -7.77 1.65 3.50
C HIS A 51 -6.67 1.57 4.58
N ARG A 52 -5.50 0.99 4.25
CA ARG A 52 -4.35 0.94 5.17
C ARG A 52 -3.89 2.33 5.60
N ILE A 53 -3.87 3.30 4.70
CA ILE A 53 -3.51 4.70 5.03
C ILE A 53 -4.55 5.31 5.97
N ALA A 54 -5.83 5.09 5.70
CA ALA A 54 -6.91 5.62 6.54
C ALA A 54 -6.92 5.02 7.95
N GLU A 55 -6.56 3.74 8.09
CA GLU A 55 -6.52 3.03 9.37
C GLU A 55 -5.24 3.30 10.18
N TRP A 56 -4.13 3.62 9.53
CA TRP A 56 -2.83 3.77 10.18
C TRP A 56 -2.85 4.67 11.43
N PRO A 57 -3.47 5.86 11.43
CA PRO A 57 -3.54 6.72 12.62
C PRO A 57 -4.31 6.09 13.78
N ILE A 58 -5.36 5.31 13.48
CA ILE A 58 -6.18 4.62 14.47
C ILE A 58 -5.36 3.51 15.13
N LEU A 59 -4.68 2.69 14.32
CA LEU A 59 -3.80 1.64 14.80
C LEU A 59 -2.64 2.19 15.64
N GLN A 60 -1.99 3.26 15.18
CA GLN A 60 -0.94 3.95 15.95
C GLN A 60 -1.44 4.47 17.30
N ARG A 61 -2.64 5.05 17.34
CA ARG A 61 -3.23 5.53 18.58
C ARG A 61 -3.58 4.39 19.52
N GLN A 62 -4.08 3.27 19.00
CA GLN A 62 -4.35 2.07 19.79
C GLN A 62 -3.07 1.47 20.35
N ASP A 63 -2.03 1.29 19.53
CA ASP A 63 -0.70 0.82 19.94
C ASP A 63 -0.11 1.67 21.08
N ALA A 64 -0.14 3.00 20.92
CA ALA A 64 0.33 3.91 21.95
C ALA A 64 -0.53 3.90 23.22
N THR A 65 -1.83 3.58 23.12
CA THR A 65 -2.72 3.46 24.29
C THR A 65 -2.44 2.15 25.03
N GLN A 66 -2.32 1.05 24.30
CA GLN A 66 -1.94 -0.24 24.85
C GLN A 66 -0.58 -0.14 25.55
N THR A 67 0.44 0.39 24.86
CA THR A 67 1.79 0.60 25.41
C THR A 67 1.73 1.36 26.74
N ARG A 68 0.95 2.44 26.84
CA ARG A 68 0.77 3.18 28.11
C ARG A 68 0.19 2.33 29.23
N GLN A 69 -0.78 1.47 28.94
CA GLN A 69 -1.37 0.56 29.93
C GLN A 69 -0.34 -0.48 30.41
N GLU A 70 0.51 -0.99 29.52
CA GLU A 70 1.55 -1.94 29.89
C GLU A 70 2.60 -1.30 30.80
N ILE A 71 3.03 -0.08 30.48
CA ILE A 71 3.94 0.67 31.36
C ILE A 71 3.37 0.80 32.77
N VAL A 72 2.10 1.21 32.90
CA VAL A 72 1.46 1.36 34.21
C VAL A 72 1.47 0.02 34.95
N ARG A 73 1.08 -1.08 34.30
CA ARG A 73 1.12 -2.42 34.92
C ARG A 73 2.52 -2.79 35.40
N HIS A 74 3.56 -2.56 34.59
CA HIS A 74 4.94 -2.88 35.00
C HIS A 74 5.42 -2.00 36.15
N LEU A 75 5.10 -0.70 36.16
CA LEU A 75 5.47 0.19 37.27
C LEU A 75 4.75 -0.17 38.58
N GLU A 76 3.49 -0.60 38.48
CA GLU A 76 2.73 -1.11 39.64
C GLU A 76 3.26 -2.45 40.15
N ALA A 77 3.77 -3.31 39.25
CA ALA A 77 4.32 -4.61 39.60
C ALA A 77 5.68 -4.57 40.31
N ILE A 78 6.41 -3.44 40.27
CA ILE A 78 7.70 -3.27 40.96
C ILE A 78 7.42 -2.76 42.39
N PRO A 79 7.53 -3.60 43.44
CA PRO A 79 7.16 -3.20 44.79
C PRO A 79 8.09 -2.16 45.41
N GLU A 80 9.36 -2.10 44.96
CA GLU A 80 10.39 -1.21 45.51
C GLU A 80 10.20 0.26 45.12
N LEU A 81 9.36 0.56 44.11
CA LEU A 81 9.04 1.94 43.75
C LEU A 81 8.08 2.56 44.77
N THR A 82 8.28 3.83 45.11
CA THR A 82 7.27 4.59 45.86
C THR A 82 6.17 5.09 44.92
N LEU A 83 5.04 5.56 45.46
CA LEU A 83 4.00 6.22 44.65
C LEU A 83 4.57 7.45 43.91
N MET A 84 5.47 8.20 44.56
CA MET A 84 6.10 9.37 43.97
C MET A 84 7.00 8.98 42.79
N ASP A 85 7.79 7.92 42.95
CA ASP A 85 8.65 7.40 41.89
C ASP A 85 7.83 6.96 40.67
N ARG A 86 6.72 6.25 40.90
CA ARG A 86 5.79 5.85 39.82
C ARG A 86 5.24 7.07 39.09
N CYS A 87 4.77 8.09 39.81
CA CYS A 87 4.28 9.33 39.19
C CYS A 87 5.36 10.07 38.37
N ARG A 88 6.60 10.10 38.85
CA ARG A 88 7.73 10.71 38.14
C ARG A 88 8.09 9.92 36.89
N LEU A 89 8.21 8.60 37.00
CA LEU A 89 8.48 7.71 35.87
C LEU A 89 7.39 7.78 34.82
N MET A 90 6.11 7.80 35.21
CA MET A 90 5.00 8.04 34.27
C MET A 90 5.18 9.38 33.53
N ARG A 91 5.54 10.47 34.23
CA ARG A 91 5.77 11.76 33.59
C ARG A 91 6.93 11.75 32.60
N ILE A 92 7.97 10.98 32.86
CA ILE A 92 9.15 10.88 32.00
C ILE A 92 8.83 9.98 30.79
N LEU A 93 8.47 8.73 31.04
CA LEU A 93 8.22 7.71 30.01
C LEU A 93 7.05 8.08 29.10
N MET A 94 5.99 8.72 29.62
CA MET A 94 4.81 9.04 28.80
C MET A 94 5.02 10.19 27.81
N ARG A 95 6.20 10.82 27.77
CA ARG A 95 6.52 11.88 26.80
C ARG A 95 6.72 11.34 25.39
N ASN A 96 7.24 10.12 25.25
CA ASN A 96 7.60 9.54 23.97
C ASN A 96 7.19 8.05 23.94
N VAL A 97 6.55 7.62 22.86
CA VAL A 97 6.17 6.22 22.66
C VAL A 97 7.40 5.32 22.54
N ASP A 98 8.49 5.82 21.96
CA ASP A 98 9.73 5.05 21.82
C ASP A 98 10.38 4.77 23.18
N ASP A 99 10.38 5.73 24.09
CA ASP A 99 10.89 5.55 25.47
C ASP A 99 10.05 4.50 26.21
N MET A 100 8.73 4.49 25.99
CA MET A 100 7.87 3.45 26.54
C MET A 100 8.22 2.08 25.97
N LYS A 101 8.40 1.96 24.65
CA LYS A 101 8.79 0.70 24.01
C LYS A 101 10.14 0.21 24.52
N ALA A 102 11.14 1.08 24.61
CA ALA A 102 12.46 0.76 25.16
C ALA A 102 12.38 0.26 26.61
N PHE A 103 11.53 0.87 27.45
CA PHE A 103 11.30 0.38 28.82
C PHE A 103 10.67 -1.02 28.85
N LEU A 104 9.72 -1.31 27.95
CA LEU A 104 9.07 -2.63 27.89
C LEU A 104 10.05 -3.72 27.46
N GLU A 105 11.06 -3.40 26.66
CA GLU A 105 12.12 -4.32 26.23
C GLU A 105 13.11 -4.68 27.36
N VAL A 106 13.18 -3.88 28.42
CA VAL A 106 14.04 -4.18 29.58
C VAL A 106 13.54 -5.45 30.29
N PRO A 107 14.39 -6.46 30.56
CA PRO A 107 13.99 -7.64 31.31
C PRO A 107 13.48 -7.30 32.72
N ASP A 108 12.46 -8.02 33.22
CA ASP A 108 11.80 -7.70 34.49
C ASP A 108 12.77 -7.58 35.68
N HIS A 109 13.77 -8.45 35.77
CA HIS A 109 14.78 -8.43 36.84
C HIS A 109 15.70 -7.18 36.80
N MET A 110 15.74 -6.46 35.68
CA MET A 110 16.52 -5.22 35.52
C MET A 110 15.64 -3.97 35.61
N LYS A 111 14.31 -4.10 35.63
CA LYS A 111 13.41 -2.93 35.59
C LYS A 111 13.57 -2.02 36.79
N TYR A 112 13.75 -2.56 37.99
CA TYR A 112 13.96 -1.72 39.18
C TYR A 112 15.27 -0.90 39.09
N PRO A 113 16.46 -1.51 38.88
CA PRO A 113 17.69 -0.75 38.65
C PRO A 113 17.57 0.28 37.52
N TYR A 114 16.91 -0.08 36.42
CA TYR A 114 16.68 0.81 35.29
C TYR A 114 15.82 2.02 35.66
N CYS A 115 14.71 1.82 36.39
CA CYS A 115 13.90 2.89 36.94
C CYS A 115 14.71 3.84 37.83
N THR A 116 15.60 3.30 38.67
CA THR A 116 16.47 4.11 39.54
C THR A 116 17.39 5.01 38.72
N LEU A 117 18.00 4.49 37.64
CA LEU A 117 18.85 5.27 36.74
C LEU A 117 18.06 6.41 36.09
N ILE A 118 16.88 6.13 35.52
CA ILE A 118 16.02 7.16 34.91
C ILE A 118 15.70 8.28 35.91
N LEU A 119 15.36 7.92 37.15
CA LEU A 119 15.02 8.89 38.19
C LEU A 119 16.22 9.74 38.64
N GLN A 120 17.44 9.18 38.61
CA GLN A 120 18.66 9.90 38.96
C GLN A 120 19.09 10.88 37.86
N GLU A 121 18.99 10.48 36.59
CA GLU A 121 19.36 11.32 35.45
C GLU A 121 18.40 12.52 35.25
N ASN A 122 17.18 12.42 35.77
CA ASN A 122 16.12 13.42 35.60
C ASN A 122 15.74 14.14 36.90
N GLN A 123 16.71 14.34 37.81
CA GLN A 123 16.53 15.10 39.06
C GLN A 123 16.34 16.60 38.84
#